data_AF-A0A508U2C7-F1
#
_entry.id   AF-A0A508U2C7-F1
#
_cell.length_a   1.000
_cell.length_b   1.000
_cell.length_c   1.000
_cell.angle_alpha   90.00
_cell.angle_beta   90.00
_cell.angle_gamma   90.00
#
_symmetry.space_group_name_H-M   'P 1'
#
loop_
_entity.id
_entity.type
_entity.pdbx_description
1 polymer ?
#
loop_
_entity_poly.entity_id
_entity_poly.type
_entity_poly.pdbx_seq_one_letter_code
_entity_poly.pdbx_strand_id
1 'polypeptide(L)' 'MLILTPREKLLLRRMAQHKTDREIAVQIGGTPLQVCGQRKRLIEKLQIQSEADLASWASQHARWPKP' A
#
# COMPACT_ATOMS: atom_id res chain seq x y z
N MET A 1 -8.90 -2.00 16.68
CA MET A 1 -8.25 -0.89 15.93
C MET A 1 -7.10 -1.49 15.13
N LEU A 2 -7.14 -1.40 13.81
CA LEU A 2 -6.17 -2.08 12.96
C LEU A 2 -4.87 -1.27 12.89
N ILE A 3 -3.79 -1.81 13.44
CA ILE A 3 -2.49 -1.11 13.51
C ILE A 3 -1.68 -1.47 12.26
N LEU A 4 -1.44 -0.47 11.42
CA LEU A 4 -0.54 -0.56 10.27
C LEU A 4 0.89 -0.21 10.69
N THR A 5 1.84 -1.05 10.30
CA THR A 5 3.27 -0.79 10.44
C THR A 5 3.69 0.43 9.59
N PRO A 6 4.81 1.10 9.91
CA PRO A 6 5.33 2.18 9.08
C PRO A 6 5.52 1.77 7.61
N ARG A 7 5.94 0.51 7.39
CA ARG A 7 6.13 -0.07 6.06
C ARG A 7 4.82 -0.20 5.29
N GLU A 8 3.79 -0.76 5.92
CA GLU A 8 2.46 -0.91 5.33
C GLU A 8 1.86 0.46 4.98
N LYS A 9 2.01 1.47 5.85
CA LYS A 9 1.57 2.83 5.57
C LYS A 9 2.28 3.41 4.35
N LEU A 10 3.59 3.20 4.24
CA LEU A 10 4.37 3.69 3.11
C LEU A 10 3.94 3.02 1.81
N LEU A 11 3.68 1.71 1.84
CA LEU A 11 3.17 0.94 0.71
C LEU A 11 1.80 1.46 0.24
N LEU A 12 0.85 1.63 1.17
CA LEU A 12 -0.48 2.18 0.89
C LEU A 12 -0.41 3.58 0.28
N ARG A 13 0.49 4.44 0.75
CA ARG A 13 0.71 5.78 0.17
C ARG A 13 1.09 5.74 -1.29
N ARG A 14 1.91 4.77 -1.72
CA ARG A 14 2.33 4.66 -3.11
C ARG A 14 1.26 4.03 -3.99
N MET A 15 0.47 3.10 -3.44
CA MET A 15 -0.73 2.57 -4.11
C MET A 15 -1.79 3.66 -4.34
N ALA A 16 -2.02 4.53 -3.36
CA ALA A 16 -2.90 5.70 -3.50
C ALA A 16 -2.45 6.66 -4.61
N GLN A 17 -1.16 6.67 -4.95
CA GLN A 17 -0.58 7.44 -6.05
C GLN A 17 -0.57 6.66 -7.38
N HIS A 18 -1.29 5.54 -7.46
CA HIS A 18 -1.34 4.66 -8.63
C HIS A 18 0.03 4.14 -9.11
N LYS A 19 0.98 3.98 -8.19
CA LYS A 19 2.30 3.44 -8.50
C LYS A 19 2.27 1.93 -8.67
N THR A 20 2.96 1.44 -9.69
CA THR A 20 3.14 0.00 -9.95
C THR A 20 4.07 -0.65 -8.93
N ASP A 21 4.01 -1.98 -8.78
CA ASP A 21 4.90 -2.73 -7.88
C ASP A 21 6.38 -2.45 -8.12
N ARG A 22 6.75 -2.23 -9.39
CA ARG A 22 8.11 -1.90 -9.79
C ARG A 22 8.52 -0.51 -9.31
N GLU A 23 7.69 0.51 -9.54
CA GLU A 23 7.95 1.86 -9.04
C GLU A 23 8.00 1.91 -7.51
N ILE A 24 7.11 1.18 -6.85
CA ILE A 24 7.08 1.07 -5.39
C ILE A 24 8.38 0.43 -4.90
N ALA A 25 8.78 -0.71 -5.46
CA ALA A 25 10.02 -1.39 -5.10
C ALA A 25 11.25 -0.48 -5.26
N VAL A 26 11.30 0.35 -6.31
CA VAL A 26 12.36 1.34 -6.50
C VAL A 26 12.35 2.40 -5.40
N GLN A 27 11.19 2.93 -5.03
CA GLN A 27 11.11 4.07 -4.13
C GLN A 27 11.18 3.72 -2.64
N ILE A 28 10.76 2.52 -2.26
CA ILE A 28 10.73 2.09 -0.85
C ILE A 28 11.66 0.90 -0.60
N GLY A 29 12.34 0.38 -1.63
CA GLY A 29 13.23 -0.77 -1.53
C GLY A 29 12.49 -2.11 -1.55
N GLY A 30 13.22 -3.19 -1.82
CA GLY A 30 12.69 -4.55 -2.01
C GLY A 30 12.51 -4.90 -3.49
N THR A 31 11.88 -6.03 -3.77
CA THR A 31 11.59 -6.49 -5.13
C THR A 31 10.11 -6.34 -5.48
N PRO A 32 9.74 -6.23 -6.77
CA PRO A 32 8.33 -6.18 -7.18
C PRO A 32 7.51 -7.37 -6.65
N LEU A 33 8.13 -8.56 -6.55
CA LEU A 33 7.50 -9.74 -5.97
C LEU A 33 7.19 -9.59 -4.48
N GLN A 34 8.12 -9.01 -3.71
CA GLN A 34 7.90 -8.70 -2.30
C GLN A 34 6.81 -7.66 -2.11
N VAL A 35 6.75 -6.64 -2.97
CA VAL A 35 5.70 -5.62 -2.96
C VAL A 35 4.33 -6.26 -3.24
N CYS A 36 4.23 -7.12 -4.25
CA CYS A 36 3.01 -7.86 -4.55
C CYS A 36 2.58 -8.75 -3.37
N GLY A 37 3.52 -9.44 -2.71
CA GLY A 37 3.24 -10.21 -1.51
C GLY A 37 2.73 -9.36 -0.33
N GLN A 38 3.32 -8.19 -0.13
CA GLN A 38 2.87 -7.23 0.90
C GLN A 38 1.48 -6.66 0.57
N ARG A 39 1.17 -6.40 -0.71
CA ARG A 39 -0.17 -5.98 -1.16
C ARG A 39 -1.21 -7.04 -0.78
N LYS A 40 -0.98 -8.30 -1.12
CA LYS A 40 -1.92 -9.39 -0.82
C LYS A 40 -2.23 -9.49 0.68
N ARG A 41 -1.19 -9.45 1.51
CA ARG A 41 -1.35 -9.43 2.98
C ARG A 41 -2.14 -8.22 3.46
N LEU A 42 -1.96 -7.06 2.84
CA LEU A 42 -2.72 -5.84 3.17
C LEU A 42 -4.20 -5.96 2.79
N ILE A 43 -4.51 -6.54 1.63
CA ILE A 43 -5.89 -6.81 1.19
C ILE A 43 -6.59 -7.71 2.21
N GLU A 44 -5.95 -8.81 2.60
CA GLU A 44 -6.46 -9.74 3.62
C GLU A 44 -6.61 -9.04 4.98
N LYS A 45 -5.60 -8.30 5.42
CA LYS A 45 -5.60 -7.59 6.70
C LYS A 45 -6.73 -6.56 6.77
N LEU A 46 -6.90 -5.78 5.70
CA LEU A 46 -7.91 -4.72 5.62
C LEU A 46 -9.30 -5.22 5.21
N GLN A 47 -9.44 -6.51 4.90
CA GLN A 47 -10.70 -7.12 4.42
C GLN A 47 -11.26 -6.41 3.19
N ILE A 48 -10.37 -6.04 2.27
CA ILE A 48 -10.69 -5.34 1.03
C ILE A 48 -10.80 -6.37 -0.11
N GLN A 49 -11.66 -6.14 -1.09
CA GLN A 49 -11.94 -7.15 -2.13
C GLN A 49 -10.99 -7.07 -3.32
N SER A 50 -10.39 -5.91 -3.59
CA SER A 50 -9.51 -5.74 -4.76
C SER A 50 -8.37 -4.75 -4.52
N GLU A 51 -7.39 -4.77 -5.42
CA GLU A 51 -6.31 -3.77 -5.45
C GLU A 51 -6.83 -2.37 -5.75
N ALA A 52 -7.86 -2.24 -6.59
CA ALA A 52 -8.48 -0.95 -6.88
C ALA A 52 -9.16 -0.38 -5.63
N ASP A 53 -9.87 -1.23 -4.88
CA ASP A 53 -10.48 -0.84 -3.60
C ASP A 53 -9.42 -0.49 -2.56
N LEU A 54 -8.26 -1.17 -2.58
CA LEU A 54 -7.14 -0.86 -1.69
C LEU A 54 -6.57 0.53 -1.96
N ALA A 55 -6.39 0.89 -3.24
CA ALA A 55 -5.94 2.22 -3.63
C ALA A 55 -6.97 3.30 -3.26
N SER A 56 -8.26 3.03 -3.50
CA SER A 56 -9.36 3.93 -3.10
C SER A 56 -9.41 4.13 -1.59
N TRP A 57 -9.35 3.04 -0.82
CA TRP A 57 -9.27 3.07 0.64
C TRP A 57 -8.07 3.88 1.12
N ALA A 58 -6.89 3.63 0.52
CA ALA A 58 -5.67 4.34 0.87
C ALA A 58 -5.78 5.85 0.60
N SER A 59 -6.43 6.26 -0.50
CA SER A 59 -6.70 7.66 -0.83
C SER A 59 -7.69 8.31 0.12
N GLN A 60 -8.74 7.61 0.55
CA GLN A 60 -9.72 8.13 1.50
C GLN A 60 -9.15 8.27 2.93
N HIS A 61 -8.21 7.39 3.29
CA HIS A 61 -7.57 7.40 4.61
C HIS A 61 -6.24 8.17 4.61
N ALA A 62 -5.91 8.80 3.48
CA ALA A 62 -4.74 9.63 3.27
C ALA A 62 -4.85 11.03 3.89
N ARG A 63 -5.06 11.14 5.20
CA ARG A 63 -4.54 12.31 5.93
C ARG A 63 -3.07 12.09 6.24
N TRP A 64 -2.27 11.88 5.20
CA TRP A 64 -0.84 11.66 5.37
C TRP A 64 -0.18 13.04 5.50
N PRO A 65 0.55 13.33 6.59
CA PRO A 65 1.42 14.50 6.60
C PRO A 65 2.36 14.38 5.39
N LYS A 66 2.55 15.49 4.67
CA LYS A 66 3.52 15.56 3.58
C LYS A 66 4.91 15.16 4.13
N PRO A 67 5.73 14.48 3.31
CA PRO A 67 7.09 14.13 3.71
C PRO A 67 7.91 15.34 4.12
#